data_AF-A0A451AEI2-F1
#
_entry.id   AF-A0A451AEI2-F1
#
_cell.length_a   1.000
_cell.length_b   1.000
_cell.length_c   1.000
_cell.angle_alpha   90.00
_cell.angle_beta   90.00
_cell.angle_gamma   90.00
#
_symmetry.space_group_name_H-M   'P 1'
#
loop_
_entity.id
_entity.type
_entity.pdbx_description
1 polymer ?
#
loop_
_entity_poly.entity_id
_entity_poly.type
_entity_poly.pdbx_seq_one_letter_code
_entity_poly.pdbx_strand_id
1 'polypeptide(L)'
;MNTPCIYRKNKNLEGTETRKEIRLPFQPWQRSANIFPFSRSGIPLAVTLLVLGATLPAKAIEYTATFEADLGNWTAIKGTSIFNWSRHAGGTHSDHTGPASAHEGDHYLYLEASRNAPAKTAYLESPNFFGKPLRVAFHYHLYGAHMGSLALETFDGNTWRTRWTVTGQQHANHYTPWTRKQIDLSGQTVRKIRFKGTTGSYSENSQYRGDMALDYLIVTTDAKPLPSAKWSESGYDIYYLPGNVGIGTKRPTADLAILGNLSEPLTGHVGIPGGSTHVTGVGTRFTQELTVGDSLLIGEEVFIVTKILNDTILSVDVPHTVGTLNTTAYTDSDLLSVRTGAEVDSLVVDKSGNVGVGTGNPTVKLDVAGGIRVGEEIICDTNRKGTIRYSGVSDEIEFCDGSAWTRVEGPMGPEGKTGLQGIKGDTGATGLRGPKGEKGDKGDPGRK
;
A
#
# COMPACT_ATOMS: atom_id res chain seq x y z
N MET A 1 34.78 7.69 -27.31
CA MET A 1 36.01 7.01 -27.79
C MET A 1 35.83 6.83 -29.29
N ASN A 2 36.62 7.34 -30.23
CA ASN A 2 37.96 7.93 -30.24
C ASN A 2 38.04 8.97 -31.38
N THR A 3 38.69 10.09 -31.06
CA THR A 3 39.33 11.05 -31.96
C THR A 3 40.45 10.37 -32.79
N PRO A 4 40.98 11.00 -33.86
CA PRO A 4 42.15 11.85 -33.66
C PRO A 4 42.21 13.13 -34.51
N CYS A 5 42.71 14.19 -33.87
CA CYS A 5 43.25 15.39 -34.48
C CYS A 5 44.65 15.14 -35.05
N ILE A 6 45.01 15.76 -36.19
CA ILE A 6 46.40 16.17 -36.49
C ILE A 6 46.43 17.56 -37.17
N TYR A 7 47.26 18.41 -36.57
CA TYR A 7 47.89 19.68 -36.96
C TYR A 7 48.09 20.01 -38.45
N ARG A 8 47.97 21.32 -38.79
CA ARG A 8 48.94 22.01 -39.67
C ARG A 8 49.05 23.52 -39.39
N LYS A 9 50.31 23.98 -39.28
CA LYS A 9 50.82 25.35 -39.12
C LYS A 9 50.70 26.18 -40.40
N ASN A 10 50.63 27.51 -40.26
CA ASN A 10 51.44 28.55 -40.94
C ASN A 10 50.99 29.93 -40.40
N LYS A 11 51.73 30.65 -39.54
CA LYS A 11 52.88 31.55 -39.81
C LYS A 11 52.72 32.44 -41.06
N ASN A 12 52.53 33.74 -40.83
CA ASN A 12 53.06 34.91 -41.57
C ASN A 12 52.75 36.15 -40.70
N LEU A 13 53.72 36.81 -40.06
CA LEU A 13 54.74 37.76 -40.55
C LEU A 13 54.28 39.23 -40.48
N GLU A 14 55.16 40.00 -39.87
CA GLU A 14 55.10 41.38 -39.41
C GLU A 14 54.99 42.44 -40.53
N GLY A 15 54.49 43.61 -40.13
CA GLY A 15 55.18 44.89 -40.39
C GLY A 15 54.76 45.66 -41.63
N THR A 16 54.15 46.85 -41.46
CA THR A 16 54.80 48.17 -41.62
C THR A 16 53.81 49.35 -41.65
N GLU A 17 54.26 50.41 -40.97
CA GLU A 17 54.07 51.85 -41.21
C GLU A 17 52.75 52.61 -40.99
N THR A 18 52.89 53.50 -40.00
CA THR A 18 52.29 54.82 -39.75
C THR A 18 52.29 55.81 -40.92
N ARG A 19 51.22 56.63 -41.04
CA ARG A 19 51.24 58.07 -41.42
C ARG A 19 49.96 58.76 -40.89
N LYS A 20 50.07 59.62 -39.86
CA LYS A 20 49.98 61.10 -39.86
C LYS A 20 48.74 61.67 -40.59
N GLU A 21 47.70 62.04 -39.84
CA GLU A 21 47.40 63.37 -39.25
C GLU A 21 46.78 64.39 -40.24
N ILE A 22 45.66 65.02 -39.86
CA ILE A 22 45.49 66.50 -39.72
C ILE A 22 44.00 66.91 -39.52
N ARG A 23 43.81 67.88 -38.59
CA ARG A 23 42.74 68.91 -38.40
C ARG A 23 41.52 68.64 -37.48
N LEU A 24 41.70 69.08 -36.21
CA LEU A 24 40.96 70.08 -35.39
C LEU A 24 39.43 70.29 -35.62
N PRO A 25 38.62 70.50 -34.54
CA PRO A 25 38.50 71.87 -33.99
C PRO A 25 38.15 72.04 -32.48
N PHE A 26 38.53 73.23 -31.99
CA PHE A 26 37.81 74.18 -31.12
C PHE A 26 37.30 73.85 -29.69
N GLN A 27 37.59 74.83 -28.80
CA GLN A 27 37.10 75.01 -27.42
C GLN A 27 35.59 75.33 -27.32
N PRO A 28 35.04 75.22 -26.10
CA PRO A 28 34.32 76.38 -25.54
C PRO A 28 34.63 76.69 -24.06
N TRP A 29 34.44 77.97 -23.72
CA TRP A 29 34.47 78.59 -22.38
C TRP A 29 33.07 78.62 -21.71
N GLN A 30 33.07 78.30 -20.40
CA GLN A 30 32.31 78.80 -19.24
C GLN A 30 30.79 79.15 -19.27
N ARG A 31 30.04 78.63 -18.28
CA ARG A 31 29.63 79.36 -17.03
C ARG A 31 28.78 78.51 -16.05
N SER A 32 29.20 78.55 -14.78
CA SER A 32 28.43 78.73 -13.52
C SER A 32 27.47 77.68 -12.91
N ALA A 33 27.79 77.40 -11.62
CA ALA A 33 26.92 77.26 -10.43
C ALA A 33 26.58 75.86 -9.86
N ASN A 34 27.26 75.55 -8.74
CA ASN A 34 26.88 74.81 -7.51
C ASN A 34 25.95 73.59 -7.65
N ILE A 35 26.34 72.40 -7.17
CA ILE A 35 26.20 71.96 -5.77
C ILE A 35 27.16 70.78 -5.48
N PHE A 36 27.70 70.74 -4.27
CA PHE A 36 28.65 69.77 -3.71
C PHE A 36 28.26 68.28 -3.86
N PRO A 37 29.21 67.34 -4.08
CA PRO A 37 28.95 65.90 -4.02
C PRO A 37 29.22 65.38 -2.59
N PHE A 38 28.25 64.71 -1.98
CA PHE A 38 28.49 63.82 -0.84
C PHE A 38 28.41 62.36 -1.27
N SER A 39 29.36 61.62 -0.72
CA SER A 39 29.76 60.24 -0.98
C SER A 39 28.72 59.20 -0.57
N ARG A 40 28.79 58.06 -1.27
CA ARG A 40 28.10 56.79 -1.08
C ARG A 40 28.00 56.33 0.39
N SER A 41 26.79 55.97 0.80
CA SER A 41 26.53 54.77 1.61
C SER A 41 25.06 54.37 1.44
N GLY A 42 24.80 53.25 0.77
CA GLY A 42 23.47 52.70 0.58
C GLY A 42 22.89 52.20 1.91
N ILE A 43 21.71 52.68 2.26
CA ILE A 43 20.86 52.13 3.31
C ILE A 43 19.96 51.08 2.65
N PRO A 44 19.88 49.83 3.13
CA PRO A 44 18.85 48.92 2.65
C PRO A 44 17.51 49.35 3.25
N LEU A 45 16.56 49.64 2.36
CA LEU A 45 15.17 49.92 2.68
C LEU A 45 14.52 48.62 3.17
N ALA A 46 14.53 48.38 4.48
CA ALA A 46 13.75 47.30 5.08
C ALA A 46 12.27 47.70 5.03
N VAL A 47 11.56 47.22 4.01
CA VAL A 47 10.09 47.24 3.98
C VAL A 47 9.63 46.19 5.00
N THR A 48 9.39 46.62 6.24
CA THR A 48 8.65 45.83 7.23
C THR A 48 7.20 45.73 6.76
N LEU A 49 6.89 44.63 6.07
CA LEU A 49 5.53 44.20 5.78
C LEU A 49 4.88 43.80 7.11
N LEU A 50 4.15 44.73 7.75
CA LEU A 50 3.36 44.44 8.94
C LEU A 50 2.11 43.64 8.51
N VAL A 51 2.32 42.35 8.21
CA VAL A 51 1.22 41.40 8.03
C VAL A 51 0.68 41.11 9.43
N LEU A 52 -0.39 41.81 9.82
CA LEU A 52 -1.25 41.42 10.92
C LEU A 52 -2.09 40.20 10.48
N GLY A 53 -1.40 39.14 10.07
CA GLY A 53 -1.99 37.83 9.83
C GLY A 53 -1.98 37.11 11.15
N ALA A 54 -3.15 36.65 11.61
CA ALA A 54 -3.26 35.75 12.75
C ALA A 54 -2.17 34.68 12.63
N THR A 55 -1.17 34.74 13.50
CA THR A 55 -0.08 33.77 13.53
C THR A 55 -0.73 32.44 13.77
N LEU A 56 -0.73 31.57 12.77
CA LEU A 56 -1.11 30.19 12.96
C LEU A 56 -0.30 29.66 14.15
N PRO A 57 -0.88 28.86 15.05
CA PRO A 57 -0.07 28.22 16.07
C PRO A 57 1.07 27.49 15.35
N ALA A 58 2.30 27.62 15.85
CA ALA A 58 3.53 27.05 15.29
C ALA A 58 3.53 25.49 15.25
N LYS A 59 2.36 24.88 15.34
CA LYS A 59 2.07 23.46 15.48
C LYS A 59 0.76 23.08 14.75
N ALA A 60 0.52 23.61 13.56
CA ALA A 60 -0.64 23.24 12.73
C ALA A 60 -0.20 22.40 11.52
N ILE A 61 -0.96 21.36 11.19
CA ILE A 61 -0.80 20.60 9.93
C ILE A 61 -1.65 21.28 8.85
N GLU A 62 -1.12 21.34 7.63
CA GLU A 62 -1.85 21.74 6.44
C GLU A 62 -2.04 20.54 5.50
N TYR A 63 -3.30 20.27 5.15
CA TYR A 63 -3.67 19.33 4.11
C TYR A 63 -3.88 20.11 2.82
N THR A 64 -2.92 20.01 1.91
CA THR A 64 -2.96 20.71 0.61
C THR A 64 -3.38 19.76 -0.50
N ALA A 65 -4.33 20.19 -1.32
CA ALA A 65 -4.70 19.54 -2.57
C ALA A 65 -4.51 20.55 -3.72
N THR A 66 -3.47 20.32 -4.51
CA THR A 66 -3.11 21.12 -5.70
C THR A 66 -3.63 20.50 -7.00
N PHE A 67 -4.11 19.25 -6.96
CA PHE A 67 -4.65 18.51 -8.10
C PHE A 67 -3.67 18.19 -9.25
N GLU A 68 -2.37 18.43 -9.08
CA GLU A 68 -1.37 18.18 -10.12
C GLU A 68 -1.23 16.71 -10.52
N ALA A 69 -1.12 15.81 -9.54
CA ALA A 69 -0.99 14.37 -9.79
C ALA A 69 -2.36 13.68 -9.92
N ASP A 70 -3.23 13.91 -8.94
CA ASP A 70 -4.55 13.28 -8.81
C ASP A 70 -5.43 14.10 -7.84
N LEU A 71 -6.56 13.53 -7.38
CA LEU A 71 -7.44 14.18 -6.39
C LEU A 71 -6.87 14.15 -4.96
N GLY A 72 -5.64 13.65 -4.77
CA GLY A 72 -5.12 13.26 -3.47
C GLY A 72 -6.05 12.26 -2.79
N ASN A 73 -6.30 12.49 -1.51
CA ASN A 73 -7.25 11.68 -0.73
C ASN A 73 -8.71 12.22 -0.80
N TRP A 74 -9.00 13.18 -1.68
CA TRP A 74 -10.36 13.67 -1.89
C TRP A 74 -11.14 12.73 -2.79
N THR A 75 -12.44 12.63 -2.54
CA THR A 75 -13.33 11.74 -3.30
C THR A 75 -14.43 12.53 -3.99
N ALA A 76 -14.48 12.45 -5.32
CA ALA A 76 -15.65 12.87 -6.08
C ALA A 76 -16.76 11.81 -5.96
N ILE A 77 -17.86 12.16 -5.31
CA ILE A 77 -18.97 11.23 -5.08
C ILE A 77 -19.69 10.97 -6.40
N LYS A 78 -19.87 9.69 -6.74
CA LYS A 78 -20.55 9.24 -7.96
C LYS A 78 -22.05 9.04 -7.72
N GLY A 79 -22.84 9.12 -8.78
CA GLY A 79 -24.28 8.82 -8.75
C GLY A 79 -25.18 9.94 -8.23
N THR A 80 -24.64 11.11 -7.87
CA THR A 80 -25.43 12.28 -7.43
C THR A 80 -25.69 13.29 -8.55
N SER A 81 -24.88 13.24 -9.62
CA SER A 81 -24.98 14.09 -10.82
C SER A 81 -24.53 13.33 -12.07
N ILE A 82 -24.89 13.87 -13.24
CA ILE A 82 -24.51 13.30 -14.55
C ILE A 82 -23.00 13.47 -14.75
N PHE A 83 -22.51 14.68 -14.48
CA PHE A 83 -21.08 14.98 -14.38
C PHE A 83 -20.74 15.31 -12.93
N ASN A 84 -19.67 14.72 -12.42
CA ASN A 84 -19.16 14.95 -11.07
C ASN A 84 -17.87 15.78 -11.16
N TRP A 85 -17.33 16.20 -10.02
CA TRP A 85 -16.03 16.86 -9.96
C TRP A 85 -14.95 16.00 -10.63
N SER A 86 -14.22 16.58 -11.57
CA SER A 86 -13.13 15.93 -12.29
C SER A 86 -11.93 16.88 -12.45
N ARG A 87 -10.73 16.30 -12.53
CA ARG A 87 -9.50 17.04 -12.78
C ARG A 87 -9.43 17.48 -14.24
N HIS A 88 -9.03 18.72 -14.49
CA HIS A 88 -8.91 19.30 -15.83
C HIS A 88 -7.62 20.12 -15.96
N ALA A 89 -7.17 20.35 -17.20
CA ALA A 89 -6.04 21.22 -17.52
C ALA A 89 -6.38 22.12 -18.72
N GLY A 90 -5.87 23.35 -18.71
CA GLY A 90 -6.20 24.36 -19.72
C GLY A 90 -7.63 24.89 -19.61
N GLY A 91 -8.14 25.52 -20.67
CA GLY A 91 -9.50 26.06 -20.70
C GLY A 91 -10.57 24.97 -20.70
N THR A 92 -11.76 25.25 -20.17
CA THR A 92 -12.88 24.30 -20.24
C THR A 92 -13.40 24.16 -21.67
N HIS A 93 -14.05 23.03 -21.97
CA HIS A 93 -14.43 22.66 -23.34
C HIS A 93 -15.51 23.55 -23.97
N SER A 94 -16.27 24.31 -23.16
CA SER A 94 -17.35 25.15 -23.65
C SER A 94 -16.93 26.61 -23.78
N ASP A 95 -17.38 27.25 -24.87
CA ASP A 95 -17.13 28.68 -25.06
C ASP A 95 -17.86 29.49 -23.98
N HIS A 96 -17.13 30.39 -23.31
CA HIS A 96 -17.63 31.33 -22.28
C HIS A 96 -17.98 30.70 -20.92
N THR A 97 -17.17 29.75 -20.45
CA THR A 97 -17.35 29.10 -19.16
C THR A 97 -16.00 28.84 -18.49
N GLY A 98 -15.95 28.82 -17.17
CA GLY A 98 -14.77 28.34 -16.44
C GLY A 98 -13.51 29.23 -16.59
N PRO A 99 -12.37 28.78 -16.04
CA PRO A 99 -11.09 29.49 -16.14
C PRO A 99 -10.32 29.10 -17.41
N ALA A 100 -9.39 29.96 -17.84
CA ALA A 100 -8.46 29.67 -18.95
C ALA A 100 -7.34 28.68 -18.57
N SER A 101 -7.00 28.59 -17.28
CA SER A 101 -5.94 27.75 -16.72
C SER A 101 -6.11 27.61 -15.21
N ALA A 102 -5.37 26.66 -14.61
CA ALA A 102 -5.30 26.48 -13.17
C ALA A 102 -4.84 27.77 -12.44
N HIS A 103 -5.17 27.89 -11.15
CA HIS A 103 -4.66 28.96 -10.30
C HIS A 103 -3.16 28.78 -10.04
N GLU A 104 -2.75 27.54 -9.77
CA GLU A 104 -1.35 27.12 -9.62
C GLU A 104 -1.13 25.82 -10.38
N GLY A 105 0.06 25.64 -10.96
CA GLY A 105 0.39 24.45 -11.72
C GLY A 105 -0.43 24.32 -13.01
N ASP A 106 -0.69 23.09 -13.44
CA ASP A 106 -1.34 22.80 -14.71
C ASP A 106 -2.79 22.30 -14.51
N HIS A 107 -3.15 21.85 -13.30
CA HIS A 107 -4.39 21.12 -13.07
C HIS A 107 -5.27 21.77 -12.01
N TYR A 108 -6.58 21.69 -12.22
CA TYR A 108 -7.58 22.14 -11.26
C TYR A 108 -8.77 21.18 -11.23
N LEU A 109 -9.64 21.35 -10.24
CA LEU A 109 -10.90 20.62 -10.17
C LEU A 109 -12.03 21.39 -10.83
N TYR A 110 -12.82 20.66 -11.60
CA TYR A 110 -13.83 21.21 -12.48
C TYR A 110 -15.13 20.44 -12.34
N LEU A 111 -16.25 21.16 -12.42
CA LEU A 111 -17.58 20.59 -12.54
C LEU A 111 -18.27 21.18 -13.78
N GLU A 112 -18.48 20.31 -14.78
CA GLU A 112 -19.27 20.60 -15.98
C GLU A 112 -20.73 20.84 -15.62
N ALA A 113 -21.25 22.05 -15.90
CA ALA A 113 -22.69 22.29 -15.81
C ALA A 113 -23.41 22.13 -17.15
N SER A 114 -22.70 22.16 -18.28
CA SER A 114 -23.30 21.96 -19.60
C SER A 114 -23.91 20.56 -19.67
N ARG A 115 -25.22 20.48 -19.96
CA ARG A 115 -26.01 19.22 -19.96
C ARG A 115 -26.10 18.51 -18.59
N ASN A 116 -25.61 19.12 -17.53
CA ASN A 116 -25.71 18.59 -16.17
C ASN A 116 -26.86 19.26 -15.42
N ALA A 117 -28.09 19.18 -15.92
CA ALA A 117 -29.24 19.96 -15.43
C ALA A 117 -30.53 19.14 -15.42
N PRO A 118 -31.64 19.64 -14.83
CA PRO A 118 -31.72 20.80 -13.92
C PRO A 118 -31.16 20.50 -12.53
N ALA A 119 -30.49 21.49 -11.91
CA ALA A 119 -30.14 21.51 -10.48
C ALA A 119 -29.47 20.24 -9.94
N LYS A 120 -28.61 19.62 -10.76
CA LYS A 120 -27.85 18.42 -10.36
C LYS A 120 -26.80 18.79 -9.33
N THR A 121 -26.51 17.87 -8.42
CA THR A 121 -25.58 18.13 -7.31
C THR A 121 -24.41 17.17 -7.34
N ALA A 122 -23.20 17.72 -7.40
CA ALA A 122 -21.94 16.99 -7.31
C ALA A 122 -21.24 17.30 -5.99
N TYR A 123 -20.71 16.26 -5.33
CA TYR A 123 -19.94 16.41 -4.09
C TYR A 123 -18.48 16.04 -4.28
N LEU A 124 -17.59 16.86 -3.74
CA LEU A 124 -16.19 16.54 -3.51
C LEU A 124 -15.97 16.48 -2.00
N GLU A 125 -15.73 15.29 -1.46
CA GLU A 125 -15.61 15.05 -0.02
C GLU A 125 -14.15 14.87 0.40
N SER A 126 -13.81 15.43 1.57
CA SER A 126 -12.47 15.32 2.14
C SER A 126 -12.18 13.92 2.68
N PRO A 127 -10.90 13.54 2.84
CA PRO A 127 -10.54 12.47 3.74
C PRO A 127 -10.88 12.82 5.19
N ASN A 128 -10.64 11.88 6.10
CA ASN A 128 -10.55 12.21 7.53
C ASN A 128 -9.29 13.03 7.80
N PHE A 129 -9.40 14.05 8.63
CA PHE A 129 -8.27 14.86 9.05
C PHE A 129 -7.69 14.38 10.37
N PHE A 130 -6.36 14.50 10.54
CA PHE A 130 -5.73 14.41 11.84
C PHE A 130 -5.82 15.77 12.53
N GLY A 131 -6.22 15.76 13.81
CA GLY A 131 -6.58 16.98 14.54
C GLY A 131 -7.92 17.57 14.09
N LYS A 132 -8.30 18.67 14.73
CA LYS A 132 -9.52 19.42 14.46
C LYS A 132 -9.26 20.46 13.37
N PRO A 133 -10.04 20.47 12.27
CA PRO A 133 -9.97 21.54 11.27
C PRO A 133 -10.22 22.91 11.90
N LEU A 134 -9.25 23.81 11.75
CA LEU A 134 -9.32 25.19 12.23
C LEU A 134 -9.70 26.15 11.10
N ARG A 135 -9.33 25.82 9.86
CA ARG A 135 -9.50 26.72 8.74
C ARG A 135 -9.50 25.93 7.43
N VAL A 136 -10.25 26.43 6.46
CA VAL A 136 -10.17 25.99 5.08
C VAL A 136 -9.99 27.20 4.16
N ALA A 137 -9.07 27.09 3.22
CA ALA A 137 -8.83 28.06 2.17
C ALA A 137 -8.81 27.36 0.81
N PHE A 138 -9.33 28.02 -0.21
CA PHE A 138 -9.38 27.50 -1.58
C PHE A 138 -9.53 28.64 -2.58
N HIS A 139 -9.19 28.37 -3.83
CA HIS A 139 -9.46 29.26 -4.94
C HIS A 139 -10.64 28.72 -5.74
N TYR A 140 -11.49 29.61 -6.24
CA TYR A 140 -12.61 29.23 -7.08
C TYR A 140 -12.72 30.14 -8.30
N HIS A 141 -13.24 29.59 -9.39
CA HIS A 141 -13.60 30.33 -10.59
C HIS A 141 -14.98 29.87 -11.08
N LEU A 142 -15.90 30.82 -11.22
CA LEU A 142 -17.29 30.60 -11.63
C LEU A 142 -17.62 31.57 -12.76
N TYR A 143 -17.53 31.10 -14.00
CA TYR A 143 -17.87 31.85 -15.20
C TYR A 143 -18.87 31.08 -16.07
N GLY A 144 -19.91 31.80 -16.55
CA GLY A 144 -20.97 31.26 -17.39
C GLY A 144 -22.35 31.78 -16.98
N ALA A 145 -23.16 32.15 -17.97
CA ALA A 145 -24.46 32.83 -17.79
C ALA A 145 -25.51 31.99 -17.03
N HIS A 146 -25.36 30.67 -17.00
CA HIS A 146 -26.29 29.73 -16.37
C HIS A 146 -25.69 29.04 -15.14
N MET A 147 -24.76 29.72 -14.48
CA MET A 147 -24.12 29.23 -13.28
C MET A 147 -25.15 28.90 -12.19
N GLY A 148 -24.99 27.74 -11.56
CA GLY A 148 -25.72 27.40 -10.34
C GLY A 148 -25.02 27.95 -9.09
N SER A 149 -24.82 27.13 -8.07
CA SER A 149 -24.16 27.50 -6.83
C SER A 149 -23.02 26.57 -6.44
N LEU A 150 -22.01 27.13 -5.81
CA LEU A 150 -20.93 26.41 -5.14
C LEU A 150 -21.07 26.65 -3.63
N ALA A 151 -21.01 25.58 -2.85
CA ALA A 151 -21.07 25.65 -1.39
C ALA A 151 -19.97 24.83 -0.73
N LEU A 152 -19.51 25.30 0.42
CA LEU A 152 -18.70 24.52 1.36
C LEU A 152 -19.58 24.08 2.52
N GLU A 153 -19.58 22.79 2.80
CA GLU A 153 -20.30 22.19 3.93
C GLU A 153 -19.34 21.47 4.88
N THR A 154 -19.66 21.49 6.17
CA THR A 154 -18.91 20.81 7.24
C THR A 154 -19.78 19.75 7.90
N PHE A 155 -19.19 18.60 8.25
CA PHE A 155 -19.85 17.51 8.96
C PHE A 155 -19.36 17.44 10.40
N ASP A 156 -20.26 17.41 11.38
CA ASP A 156 -19.94 17.34 12.81
C ASP A 156 -19.87 15.90 13.37
N GLY A 157 -20.23 14.89 12.55
CA GLY A 157 -20.42 13.51 12.98
C GLY A 157 -21.88 13.06 12.92
N ASN A 158 -22.82 14.00 12.80
CA ASN A 158 -24.24 13.73 12.69
C ASN A 158 -24.88 14.41 11.47
N THR A 159 -24.54 15.67 11.18
CA THR A 159 -25.20 16.45 10.14
C THR A 159 -24.22 17.31 9.34
N TRP A 160 -24.50 17.45 8.04
CA TRP A 160 -23.81 18.39 7.16
C TRP A 160 -24.43 19.79 7.27
N ARG A 161 -23.60 20.81 7.45
CA ARG A 161 -24.02 22.21 7.56
C ARG A 161 -23.28 23.08 6.55
N THR A 162 -24.01 23.92 5.81
CA THR A 162 -23.42 24.89 4.89
C THR A 162 -22.72 26.01 5.66
N ARG A 163 -21.44 26.21 5.37
CA ARG A 163 -20.61 27.28 5.95
C ARG A 163 -20.45 28.47 5.03
N TRP A 164 -20.53 28.22 3.73
CA TRP A 164 -20.42 29.26 2.71
C TRP A 164 -21.12 28.80 1.44
N THR A 165 -21.68 29.75 0.72
CA THR A 165 -22.23 29.53 -0.60
C THR A 165 -22.02 30.77 -1.47
N VAL A 166 -21.87 30.55 -2.76
CA VAL A 166 -21.89 31.57 -3.80
C VAL A 166 -22.76 31.07 -4.96
N THR A 167 -23.51 31.96 -5.57
CA THR A 167 -24.49 31.61 -6.62
C THR A 167 -24.33 32.53 -7.81
N GLY A 168 -24.54 32.00 -9.00
CA GLY A 168 -24.44 32.75 -10.25
C GLY A 168 -23.00 33.03 -10.67
N GLN A 169 -22.85 33.67 -11.83
CA GLN A 169 -21.55 34.06 -12.37
C GLN A 169 -20.80 34.98 -11.40
N GLN A 170 -19.56 34.64 -11.08
CA GLN A 170 -18.69 35.43 -10.21
C GLN A 170 -17.54 36.09 -10.96
N HIS A 171 -17.16 35.55 -12.11
CA HIS A 171 -16.03 35.99 -12.90
C HIS A 171 -16.52 36.44 -14.28
N ALA A 172 -15.94 37.52 -14.81
CA ALA A 172 -16.46 38.18 -16.02
C ALA A 172 -16.09 37.44 -17.31
N ASN A 173 -14.95 36.76 -17.31
CA ASN A 173 -14.41 35.97 -18.43
C ASN A 173 -13.37 34.95 -17.93
N HIS A 174 -12.91 34.09 -18.84
CA HIS A 174 -11.89 33.03 -18.61
C HIS A 174 -10.58 33.50 -17.97
N TYR A 175 -10.18 34.74 -18.22
CA TYR A 175 -8.91 35.31 -17.75
C TYR A 175 -9.08 36.12 -16.46
N THR A 176 -10.30 36.20 -15.92
CA THR A 176 -10.51 36.87 -14.64
C THR A 176 -9.75 36.10 -13.57
N PRO A 177 -8.92 36.76 -12.75
CA PRO A 177 -8.17 36.06 -11.71
C PRO A 177 -9.08 35.26 -10.79
N TRP A 178 -8.63 34.07 -10.41
CA TRP A 178 -9.30 33.22 -9.44
C TRP A 178 -9.54 33.95 -8.12
N THR A 179 -10.70 33.71 -7.50
CA THR A 179 -11.02 34.30 -6.20
C THR A 179 -10.61 33.37 -5.06
N ARG A 180 -9.80 33.85 -4.13
CA ARG A 180 -9.47 33.12 -2.90
C ARG A 180 -10.58 33.26 -1.86
N LYS A 181 -11.07 32.13 -1.32
CA LYS A 181 -11.95 32.09 -0.16
C LYS A 181 -11.25 31.44 1.02
N GLN A 182 -11.42 32.04 2.19
CA GLN A 182 -10.99 31.47 3.47
C GLN A 182 -12.17 31.46 4.43
N ILE A 183 -12.33 30.36 5.15
CA ILE A 183 -13.39 30.16 6.15
C ILE A 183 -12.74 29.69 7.44
N ASP A 184 -13.04 30.42 8.51
CA ASP A 184 -12.65 30.07 9.87
C ASP A 184 -13.58 28.98 10.42
N LEU A 185 -12.97 27.89 10.89
CA LEU A 185 -13.63 26.74 11.49
C LEU A 185 -13.27 26.60 12.98
N SER A 186 -12.50 27.53 13.54
CA SER A 186 -12.10 27.50 14.94
C SER A 186 -13.32 27.43 15.87
N GLY A 187 -13.21 26.60 16.90
CA GLY A 187 -14.29 26.35 17.87
C GLY A 187 -15.45 25.47 17.37
N GLN A 188 -15.43 25.01 16.12
CA GLN A 188 -16.47 24.13 15.58
C GLN A 188 -16.07 22.66 15.67
N THR A 189 -17.05 21.79 15.93
CA THR A 189 -16.85 20.34 15.77
C THR A 189 -16.96 19.99 14.30
N VAL A 190 -15.82 19.82 13.63
CA VAL A 190 -15.73 19.43 12.22
C VAL A 190 -14.94 18.13 12.11
N ARG A 191 -15.53 17.11 11.50
CA ARG A 191 -14.90 15.82 11.19
C ARG A 191 -14.54 15.68 9.72
N LYS A 192 -15.38 16.22 8.83
CA LYS A 192 -15.17 16.25 7.38
C LYS A 192 -15.64 17.57 6.80
N ILE A 193 -15.13 17.88 5.62
CA ILE A 193 -15.63 18.98 4.79
C ILE A 193 -15.95 18.46 3.39
N ARG A 194 -16.87 19.13 2.70
CA ARG A 194 -17.15 18.84 1.29
C ARG A 194 -17.47 20.11 0.53
N PHE A 195 -17.13 20.10 -0.75
CA PHE A 195 -17.65 21.05 -1.72
C PHE A 195 -18.87 20.46 -2.39
N LYS A 196 -19.93 21.25 -2.43
CA LYS A 196 -21.20 20.92 -3.10
C LYS A 196 -21.36 21.88 -4.26
N GLY A 197 -21.24 21.38 -5.48
CA GLY A 197 -21.60 22.11 -6.69
C GLY A 197 -23.02 21.75 -7.08
N THR A 198 -23.89 22.74 -7.23
CA THR A 198 -25.25 22.57 -7.73
C THR A 198 -25.37 23.33 -9.04
N THR A 199 -25.65 22.64 -10.14
CA THR A 199 -25.74 23.24 -11.47
C THR A 199 -27.01 24.09 -11.63
N GLY A 200 -27.09 24.89 -12.70
CA GLY A 200 -28.25 25.75 -12.93
C GLY A 200 -29.56 24.97 -13.11
N SER A 201 -30.67 25.63 -12.75
CA SER A 201 -32.02 25.07 -12.90
C SER A 201 -32.61 25.54 -14.23
N TYR A 202 -32.40 24.76 -15.29
CA TYR A 202 -32.89 25.03 -16.63
C TYR A 202 -33.31 23.72 -17.33
N SER A 203 -34.04 23.80 -18.45
CA SER A 203 -34.54 22.64 -19.23
C SER A 203 -33.40 21.70 -19.69
N GLU A 204 -33.61 20.61 -20.41
CA GLU A 204 -32.48 19.82 -20.96
C GLU A 204 -32.02 20.34 -22.35
N ASN A 205 -32.78 21.27 -22.97
CA ASN A 205 -32.63 21.64 -24.39
C ASN A 205 -32.18 23.09 -24.69
N SER A 206 -31.83 23.92 -23.70
CA SER A 206 -31.35 25.29 -23.90
C SER A 206 -29.81 25.37 -23.88
N GLN A 207 -29.24 26.47 -24.35
CA GLN A 207 -27.79 26.63 -24.46
C GLN A 207 -27.19 26.89 -23.08
N TYR A 208 -26.60 25.86 -22.47
CA TYR A 208 -26.12 25.92 -21.10
C TYR A 208 -24.64 26.22 -21.02
N ARG A 209 -24.30 27.21 -20.18
CA ARG A 209 -22.96 27.71 -20.00
C ARG A 209 -22.75 27.99 -18.52
N GLY A 210 -21.97 27.15 -17.86
CA GLY A 210 -21.56 27.38 -16.48
C GLY A 210 -20.57 26.32 -16.06
N ASP A 211 -19.36 26.73 -15.72
CA ASP A 211 -18.35 25.80 -15.24
C ASP A 211 -17.83 26.28 -13.90
N MET A 212 -17.92 25.40 -12.90
CA MET A 212 -17.40 25.68 -11.57
C MET A 212 -16.03 25.06 -11.45
N ALA A 213 -15.07 25.84 -10.96
CA ALA A 213 -13.73 25.38 -10.76
C ALA A 213 -13.25 25.65 -9.33
N LEU A 214 -12.44 24.73 -8.82
CA LEU A 214 -11.79 24.77 -7.52
C LEU A 214 -10.30 24.49 -7.72
N ASP A 215 -9.46 25.20 -6.99
CA ASP A 215 -8.03 24.96 -7.01
C ASP A 215 -7.35 25.34 -5.67
N TYR A 216 -6.16 24.80 -5.45
CA TYR A 216 -5.26 25.07 -4.34
C TYR A 216 -5.97 25.12 -2.99
N LEU A 217 -6.48 23.95 -2.60
CA LEU A 217 -7.27 23.75 -1.40
C LEU A 217 -6.36 23.42 -0.22
N ILE A 218 -6.47 24.19 0.86
CA ILE A 218 -5.71 24.02 2.08
C ILE A 218 -6.68 23.87 3.26
N VAL A 219 -6.55 22.79 4.01
CA VAL A 219 -7.21 22.63 5.32
C VAL A 219 -6.16 22.66 6.41
N THR A 220 -6.22 23.67 7.27
CA THR A 220 -5.33 23.79 8.43
C THR A 220 -5.99 23.14 9.64
N THR A 221 -5.30 22.26 10.37
CA THR A 221 -5.80 21.63 11.61
C THR A 221 -4.95 22.01 12.82
N ASP A 222 -5.49 21.76 14.02
CA ASP A 222 -4.76 21.93 15.30
C ASP A 222 -3.76 20.79 15.59
N ALA A 223 -3.63 19.82 14.68
CA ALA A 223 -2.67 18.75 14.85
C ALA A 223 -1.26 19.30 14.83
N LYS A 224 -0.45 18.83 15.78
CA LYS A 224 0.98 19.10 15.79
C LYS A 224 1.59 18.47 14.53
N PRO A 225 2.51 19.17 13.82
CA PRO A 225 3.21 18.60 12.67
C PRO A 225 3.73 17.23 13.07
N LEU A 226 3.38 16.22 12.28
CA LEU A 226 3.98 14.91 12.43
C LEU A 226 5.48 15.10 12.29
N PRO A 227 6.32 14.53 13.18
CA PRO A 227 7.74 14.47 12.90
C PRO A 227 7.93 13.84 11.52
N SER A 228 8.88 14.36 10.74
CA SER A 228 9.22 13.86 9.39
C SER A 228 9.27 12.33 9.38
N ALA A 229 8.71 11.74 8.33
CA ALA A 229 8.63 10.30 8.10
C ALA A 229 9.80 9.52 8.73
N LYS A 230 9.52 8.75 9.79
CA LYS A 230 10.49 7.94 10.54
C LYS A 230 11.05 6.75 9.75
N TRP A 231 10.68 6.57 8.48
CA TRP A 231 11.16 5.47 7.63
C TRP A 231 12.67 5.51 7.35
N SER A 232 13.35 6.62 7.66
CA SER A 232 14.82 6.77 7.54
C SER A 232 15.56 6.70 8.87
N GLU A 233 14.88 6.51 10.00
CA GLU A 233 15.54 6.33 11.30
C GLU A 233 15.56 4.84 11.67
N SER A 234 16.74 4.23 11.59
CA SER A 234 16.97 2.91 12.18
C SER A 234 16.83 3.01 13.71
N GLY A 235 15.88 2.27 14.29
CA GLY A 235 15.61 2.21 15.73
C GLY A 235 14.71 1.01 16.05
N TYR A 236 14.51 0.71 17.34
CA TYR A 236 13.77 -0.49 17.78
C TYR A 236 12.25 -0.41 17.59
N ASP A 237 11.67 0.78 17.35
CA ASP A 237 10.22 0.96 17.18
C ASP A 237 9.89 2.00 16.10
N ILE A 238 9.10 1.61 15.08
CA ILE A 238 8.42 2.52 14.14
C ILE A 238 6.93 2.51 14.49
N TYR A 239 6.41 3.65 14.96
CA TYR A 239 5.00 3.79 15.37
C TYR A 239 4.25 4.74 14.45
N TYR A 240 3.13 4.30 13.87
CA TYR A 240 2.20 5.11 13.08
C TYR A 240 0.85 5.24 13.80
N LEU A 241 0.34 6.48 13.90
CA LEU A 241 -1.03 6.79 14.36
C LEU A 241 -1.63 7.91 13.49
N PRO A 242 -2.89 7.80 13.02
CA PRO A 242 -3.73 6.61 12.85
C PRO A 242 -3.74 6.17 11.38
N GLY A 243 -3.40 4.91 11.12
CA GLY A 243 -3.61 4.29 9.82
C GLY A 243 -2.79 3.03 9.62
N ASN A 244 -3.09 2.40 8.50
CA ASN A 244 -2.56 1.11 8.09
C ASN A 244 -1.06 1.19 7.77
N VAL A 245 -0.29 0.19 8.21
CA VAL A 245 1.15 0.05 7.86
C VAL A 245 1.27 -0.83 6.62
N GLY A 246 1.74 -0.24 5.52
CA GLY A 246 2.05 -0.96 4.28
C GLY A 246 3.55 -1.23 4.16
N ILE A 247 3.94 -2.49 4.09
CA ILE A 247 5.31 -2.91 3.73
C ILE A 247 5.23 -3.46 2.31
N GLY A 248 5.89 -2.80 1.36
CA GLY A 248 5.82 -3.15 -0.07
C GLY A 248 4.58 -2.64 -0.82
N THR A 249 3.64 -1.96 -0.17
CA THR A 249 2.44 -1.37 -0.82
C THR A 249 2.23 0.11 -0.47
N LYS A 250 1.89 0.92 -1.48
CA LYS A 250 1.59 2.37 -1.33
C LYS A 250 0.16 2.66 -0.86
N ARG A 251 -0.71 1.64 -0.79
CA ARG A 251 -2.14 1.79 -0.47
C ARG A 251 -2.63 0.67 0.46
N PRO A 252 -2.15 0.59 1.70
CA PRO A 252 -2.54 -0.48 2.60
C PRO A 252 -4.03 -0.35 2.99
N THR A 253 -4.80 -1.42 2.76
CA THR A 253 -6.26 -1.49 3.02
C THR A 253 -6.61 -2.19 4.34
N ALA A 254 -5.61 -2.72 5.06
CA ALA A 254 -5.72 -3.38 6.36
C ALA A 254 -4.58 -2.94 7.29
N ASP A 255 -4.71 -3.16 8.60
CA ASP A 255 -3.78 -2.66 9.63
C ASP A 255 -2.31 -3.04 9.37
N LEU A 256 -2.06 -4.23 8.81
CA LEU A 256 -0.76 -4.69 8.29
C LEU A 256 -0.96 -5.32 6.90
N ALA A 257 -0.32 -4.76 5.87
CA ALA A 257 -0.30 -5.32 4.52
C ALA A 257 1.14 -5.55 4.07
N ILE A 258 1.47 -6.80 3.70
CA ILE A 258 2.80 -7.19 3.23
C ILE A 258 2.67 -7.70 1.80
N LEU A 259 3.34 -7.03 0.88
CA LEU A 259 3.53 -7.50 -0.50
C LEU A 259 4.96 -8.01 -0.60
N GLY A 260 5.14 -9.25 -1.09
CA GLY A 260 6.46 -9.80 -1.38
C GLY A 260 7.26 -8.80 -2.21
N ASN A 261 8.47 -8.47 -1.75
CA ASN A 261 9.39 -7.64 -2.51
C ASN A 261 10.29 -8.60 -3.28
N LEU A 262 10.32 -8.47 -4.61
CA LEU A 262 11.21 -9.21 -5.50
C LEU A 262 12.66 -8.74 -5.28
N SER A 263 13.20 -9.07 -4.11
CA SER A 263 14.45 -8.49 -3.59
C SER A 263 15.55 -9.52 -3.36
N GLU A 264 15.25 -10.82 -3.40
CA GLU A 264 16.25 -11.87 -3.25
C GLU A 264 16.89 -12.17 -4.62
N PRO A 265 18.16 -11.84 -4.84
CA PRO A 265 18.82 -12.10 -6.11
C PRO A 265 19.05 -13.59 -6.30
N LEU A 266 18.79 -14.09 -7.51
CA LEU A 266 19.26 -15.43 -7.89
C LEU A 266 20.78 -15.47 -8.02
N THR A 267 21.35 -16.65 -7.85
CA THR A 267 22.76 -16.89 -8.17
C THR A 267 23.00 -16.75 -9.67
N GLY A 268 24.14 -16.17 -10.04
CA GLY A 268 24.52 -15.97 -11.44
C GLY A 268 23.76 -14.85 -12.14
N HIS A 269 23.64 -14.97 -13.45
CA HIS A 269 22.96 -13.99 -14.30
C HIS A 269 22.05 -14.66 -15.30
N VAL A 270 21.01 -13.95 -15.72
CA VAL A 270 20.04 -14.41 -16.70
C VAL A 270 20.04 -13.56 -17.96
N GLY A 271 19.56 -14.14 -19.05
CA GLY A 271 19.26 -13.47 -20.30
C GLY A 271 17.92 -13.93 -20.86
N ILE A 272 17.19 -13.00 -21.46
CA ILE A 272 15.92 -13.25 -22.13
C ILE A 272 15.81 -12.32 -23.34
N PRO A 273 15.74 -12.84 -24.58
CA PRO A 273 15.56 -12.00 -25.75
C PRO A 273 14.21 -11.28 -25.75
N GLY A 274 14.13 -10.11 -26.39
CA GLY A 274 12.87 -9.38 -26.56
C GLY A 274 11.85 -10.21 -27.33
N GLY A 275 10.61 -10.22 -26.87
CA GLY A 275 9.53 -11.04 -27.43
C GLY A 275 9.62 -12.54 -27.13
N SER A 276 10.55 -12.97 -26.27
CA SER A 276 10.71 -14.36 -25.84
C SER A 276 10.12 -14.59 -24.45
N THR A 277 9.62 -15.80 -24.18
CA THR A 277 9.30 -16.29 -22.83
C THR A 277 10.39 -17.21 -22.27
N HIS A 278 11.49 -17.39 -22.99
CA HIS A 278 12.56 -18.32 -22.64
C HIS A 278 13.72 -17.59 -21.99
N VAL A 279 14.02 -17.95 -20.74
CA VAL A 279 15.10 -17.38 -19.94
C VAL A 279 16.26 -18.38 -19.91
N THR A 280 17.46 -17.90 -20.25
CA THR A 280 18.71 -18.63 -20.10
C THR A 280 19.51 -18.08 -18.94
N GLY A 281 20.18 -18.96 -18.20
CA GLY A 281 20.99 -18.63 -17.04
C GLY A 281 22.46 -19.01 -17.24
N VAL A 282 23.35 -18.23 -16.65
CA VAL A 282 24.78 -18.50 -16.56
C VAL A 282 25.18 -18.46 -15.10
N GLY A 283 25.68 -19.58 -14.57
CA GLY A 283 26.02 -19.72 -13.15
C GLY A 283 24.81 -19.75 -12.21
N THR A 284 23.61 -19.95 -12.75
CA THR A 284 22.34 -20.09 -12.03
C THR A 284 22.10 -21.54 -11.60
N ARG A 285 21.24 -21.75 -10.59
CA ARG A 285 20.73 -23.07 -10.18
C ARG A 285 19.21 -23.05 -10.07
N PHE A 286 18.53 -22.79 -11.19
CA PHE A 286 17.07 -22.61 -11.19
C PHE A 286 16.28 -23.75 -10.54
N THR A 287 16.72 -25.02 -10.64
CA THR A 287 15.99 -26.13 -10.01
C THR A 287 16.09 -26.16 -8.48
N GLN A 288 17.01 -25.39 -7.91
CA GLN A 288 17.25 -25.29 -6.46
C GLN A 288 16.72 -23.99 -5.87
N GLU A 289 16.69 -22.92 -6.66
CA GLU A 289 16.36 -21.57 -6.20
C GLU A 289 14.91 -21.17 -6.48
N LEU A 290 14.26 -21.84 -7.44
CA LEU A 290 12.94 -21.49 -7.93
C LEU A 290 12.02 -22.71 -7.97
N THR A 291 10.73 -22.42 -7.87
CA THR A 291 9.64 -23.36 -8.15
C THR A 291 8.74 -22.81 -9.24
N VAL A 292 8.03 -23.69 -9.96
CA VAL A 292 6.98 -23.25 -10.91
C VAL A 292 5.89 -22.51 -10.12
N GLY A 293 5.54 -21.32 -10.59
CA GLY A 293 4.61 -20.39 -9.93
C GLY A 293 5.32 -19.22 -9.23
N ASP A 294 6.63 -19.29 -9.01
CA ASP A 294 7.37 -18.20 -8.38
C ASP A 294 7.33 -16.93 -9.24
N SER A 295 7.24 -15.78 -8.56
CA SER A 295 7.44 -14.47 -9.19
C SER A 295 8.92 -14.23 -9.44
N LEU A 296 9.24 -13.62 -10.58
CA LEU A 296 10.60 -13.34 -11.02
C LEU A 296 10.68 -11.96 -11.67
N LEU A 297 11.45 -11.06 -11.07
CA LEU A 297 11.82 -9.77 -11.64
C LEU A 297 13.06 -9.94 -12.52
N ILE A 298 12.94 -9.61 -13.80
CA ILE A 298 14.05 -9.58 -14.74
C ILE A 298 14.10 -8.18 -15.36
N GLY A 299 15.16 -7.43 -15.08
CA GLY A 299 15.22 -6.01 -15.44
C GLY A 299 14.17 -5.20 -14.67
N GLU A 300 13.18 -4.66 -15.38
CA GLU A 300 12.08 -3.86 -14.82
C GLU A 300 10.71 -4.57 -14.90
N GLU A 301 10.67 -5.79 -15.44
CA GLU A 301 9.45 -6.55 -15.69
C GLU A 301 9.33 -7.76 -14.75
N VAL A 302 8.12 -7.98 -14.24
CA VAL A 302 7.80 -9.10 -13.35
C VAL A 302 7.10 -10.19 -14.14
N PHE A 303 7.53 -11.42 -13.91
CA PHE A 303 7.06 -12.61 -14.60
C PHE A 303 6.67 -13.70 -13.61
N ILE A 304 5.88 -14.67 -14.05
CA ILE A 304 5.61 -15.91 -13.32
C ILE A 304 6.37 -17.06 -14.00
N VAL A 305 7.14 -17.83 -13.23
CA VAL A 305 7.85 -19.01 -13.72
C VAL A 305 6.82 -20.09 -14.08
N THR A 306 6.67 -20.42 -15.37
CA THR A 306 5.71 -21.42 -15.84
C THR A 306 6.32 -22.81 -15.97
N LYS A 307 7.64 -22.89 -16.18
CA LYS A 307 8.35 -24.16 -16.31
C LYS A 307 9.83 -24.00 -16.03
N ILE A 308 10.42 -24.92 -15.29
CA ILE A 308 11.88 -25.02 -15.12
C ILE A 308 12.33 -26.27 -15.87
N LEU A 309 13.18 -26.12 -16.90
CA LEU A 309 13.68 -27.25 -17.70
C LEU A 309 14.94 -27.85 -17.08
N ASN A 310 15.84 -27.00 -16.59
CA ASN A 310 17.06 -27.35 -15.87
C ASN A 310 17.62 -26.12 -15.15
N ASP A 311 18.79 -26.25 -14.50
CA ASP A 311 19.43 -25.19 -13.70
C ASP A 311 19.73 -23.88 -14.46
N THR A 312 19.75 -23.93 -15.79
CA THR A 312 20.10 -22.81 -16.66
C THR A 312 18.99 -22.42 -17.63
N ILE A 313 17.85 -23.10 -17.62
CA ILE A 313 16.79 -22.86 -18.59
C ILE A 313 15.42 -22.94 -17.91
N LEU A 314 14.65 -21.85 -18.01
CA LEU A 314 13.25 -21.79 -17.58
C LEU A 314 12.38 -21.03 -18.61
N SER A 315 11.07 -21.14 -18.44
CA SER A 315 10.06 -20.38 -19.18
C SER A 315 9.20 -19.54 -18.23
N VAL A 316 8.82 -18.36 -18.70
CA VAL A 316 7.90 -17.44 -18.02
C VAL A 316 6.53 -17.37 -18.71
N ASP A 317 5.57 -16.71 -18.09
CA ASP A 317 4.16 -16.63 -18.51
C ASP A 317 3.91 -15.67 -19.69
N VAL A 318 4.64 -14.55 -19.73
CA VAL A 318 4.51 -13.54 -20.80
C VAL A 318 5.87 -13.20 -21.42
N PRO A 319 5.92 -12.80 -22.70
CA PRO A 319 7.18 -12.44 -23.34
C PRO A 319 7.76 -11.14 -22.77
N HIS A 320 9.07 -11.09 -22.55
CA HIS A 320 9.74 -9.85 -22.11
C HIS A 320 9.72 -8.79 -23.23
N THR A 321 9.33 -7.55 -22.93
CA THR A 321 9.06 -6.55 -23.98
C THR A 321 10.29 -6.15 -24.81
N VAL A 322 11.41 -5.85 -24.15
CA VAL A 322 12.66 -5.39 -24.79
C VAL A 322 13.73 -6.49 -24.82
N GLY A 323 13.71 -7.36 -23.82
CA GLY A 323 14.76 -8.34 -23.57
C GLY A 323 15.96 -7.73 -22.83
N THR A 324 16.76 -8.61 -22.23
CA THR A 324 17.94 -8.24 -21.45
C THR A 324 18.96 -9.38 -21.45
N LEU A 325 20.23 -9.05 -21.23
CA LEU A 325 21.34 -9.99 -21.18
C LEU A 325 22.19 -9.72 -19.96
N ASN A 326 22.69 -10.79 -19.33
CA ASN A 326 23.59 -10.73 -18.18
C ASN A 326 23.03 -9.86 -17.03
N THR A 327 21.72 -9.96 -16.78
CA THR A 327 21.07 -9.25 -15.67
C THR A 327 20.96 -10.17 -14.46
N THR A 328 21.02 -9.60 -13.27
CA THR A 328 20.53 -10.29 -12.08
C THR A 328 19.02 -10.36 -12.14
N ALA A 329 18.45 -11.52 -11.86
CA ALA A 329 17.02 -11.68 -11.64
C ALA A 329 16.75 -11.77 -10.13
N TYR A 330 15.60 -11.30 -9.71
CA TYR A 330 15.19 -11.31 -8.30
C TYR A 330 13.90 -12.09 -8.13
N THR A 331 13.81 -12.87 -7.06
CA THR A 331 12.59 -13.58 -6.67
C THR A 331 12.07 -13.03 -5.34
N ASP A 332 10.87 -13.47 -4.97
CA ASP A 332 10.25 -13.08 -3.71
C ASP A 332 11.06 -13.66 -2.53
N SER A 333 11.22 -12.84 -1.50
CA SER A 333 11.56 -13.31 -0.14
C SER A 333 10.32 -13.94 0.52
N ASP A 334 10.47 -14.43 1.76
CA ASP A 334 9.32 -14.80 2.58
C ASP A 334 8.31 -13.65 2.66
N LEU A 335 7.02 -13.97 2.53
CA LEU A 335 5.93 -13.00 2.59
C LEU A 335 5.78 -12.40 3.99
N LEU A 336 6.17 -13.13 5.03
CA LEU A 336 6.25 -12.65 6.40
C LEU A 336 7.31 -13.49 7.14
N SER A 337 8.24 -12.86 7.83
CA SER A 337 9.10 -13.53 8.81
C SER A 337 9.08 -12.77 10.13
N VAL A 338 8.85 -13.50 11.22
CA VAL A 338 8.98 -13.02 12.60
C VAL A 338 10.14 -13.79 13.22
N ARG A 339 11.20 -13.07 13.57
CA ARG A 339 12.40 -13.64 14.19
C ARG A 339 12.46 -13.35 15.68
N THR A 340 13.07 -14.25 16.42
CA THR A 340 13.47 -14.03 17.81
C THR A 340 14.64 -13.03 17.88
N GLY A 341 14.95 -12.52 19.07
CA GLY A 341 16.13 -11.67 19.29
C GLY A 341 17.48 -12.35 19.02
N ALA A 342 17.48 -13.66 18.76
CA ALA A 342 18.63 -14.44 18.32
C ALA A 342 18.62 -14.71 16.80
N GLU A 343 17.79 -13.99 16.04
CA GLU A 343 17.63 -14.10 14.58
C GLU A 343 17.13 -15.47 14.09
N VAL A 344 16.52 -16.25 14.98
CA VAL A 344 15.84 -17.51 14.62
C VAL A 344 14.42 -17.22 14.20
N ASP A 345 14.01 -17.71 13.03
CA ASP A 345 12.64 -17.65 12.54
C ASP A 345 11.67 -18.36 13.50
N SER A 346 10.73 -17.60 14.05
CA SER A 346 9.70 -18.08 14.98
C SER A 346 8.35 -18.29 14.28
N LEU A 347 8.03 -17.48 13.29
CA LEU A 347 6.86 -17.61 12.42
C LEU A 347 7.25 -17.13 11.03
N VAL A 348 7.04 -17.97 10.02
CA VAL A 348 7.30 -17.63 8.62
C VAL A 348 6.07 -17.94 7.78
N VAL A 349 5.73 -17.04 6.86
CA VAL A 349 4.89 -17.33 5.70
C VAL A 349 5.82 -17.24 4.50
N ASP A 350 6.18 -18.39 3.94
CA ASP A 350 7.12 -18.44 2.83
C ASP A 350 6.48 -17.90 1.54
N LYS A 351 7.29 -17.70 0.49
CA LYS A 351 6.81 -17.27 -0.84
C LYS A 351 5.78 -18.23 -1.48
N SER A 352 5.76 -19.50 -1.06
CA SER A 352 4.78 -20.50 -1.49
C SER A 352 3.48 -20.47 -0.69
N GLY A 353 3.37 -19.57 0.30
CA GLY A 353 2.23 -19.42 1.20
C GLY A 353 2.13 -20.54 2.24
N ASN A 354 3.21 -21.25 2.54
CA ASN A 354 3.26 -22.19 3.65
C ASN A 354 3.58 -21.44 4.95
N VAL A 355 2.98 -21.89 6.04
CA VAL A 355 3.18 -21.29 7.36
C VAL A 355 4.08 -22.19 8.20
N GLY A 356 5.27 -21.70 8.54
CA GLY A 356 6.20 -22.33 9.48
C GLY A 356 6.06 -21.73 10.87
N VAL A 357 5.84 -22.55 11.89
CA VAL A 357 5.87 -22.14 13.31
C VAL A 357 7.04 -22.82 13.99
N GLY A 358 8.03 -22.04 14.43
CA GLY A 358 9.30 -22.55 14.97
C GLY A 358 10.23 -23.18 13.92
N THR A 359 9.90 -23.06 12.63
CA THR A 359 10.74 -23.48 11.50
C THR A 359 10.73 -22.40 10.43
N GLY A 360 11.91 -22.10 9.87
CA GLY A 360 12.07 -21.16 8.75
C GLY A 360 11.91 -21.81 7.38
N ASN A 361 11.84 -23.15 7.30
CA ASN A 361 11.73 -23.88 6.03
C ASN A 361 10.53 -24.84 6.08
N PRO A 362 9.29 -24.33 6.08
CA PRO A 362 8.10 -25.18 6.09
C PRO A 362 8.02 -26.02 4.81
N THR A 363 7.87 -27.33 4.96
CA THR A 363 7.77 -28.26 3.81
C THR A 363 6.33 -28.60 3.41
N VAL A 364 5.37 -28.15 4.22
CA VAL A 364 3.93 -28.36 4.07
C VAL A 364 3.18 -27.08 4.46
N LYS A 365 1.88 -27.00 4.13
CA LYS A 365 1.08 -25.78 4.30
C LYS A 365 1.07 -25.21 5.71
N LEU A 366 1.09 -26.06 6.73
CA LEU A 366 1.29 -25.69 8.11
C LEU A 366 2.32 -26.66 8.70
N ASP A 367 3.54 -26.17 8.93
CA ASP A 367 4.66 -26.94 9.47
C ASP A 367 5.03 -26.39 10.84
N VAL A 368 4.88 -27.21 11.88
CA VAL A 368 5.10 -26.81 13.27
C VAL A 368 6.26 -27.62 13.84
N ALA A 369 7.38 -26.95 14.11
CA ALA A 369 8.51 -27.54 14.82
C ALA A 369 8.24 -27.55 16.33
N GLY A 370 7.41 -28.49 16.79
CA GLY A 370 7.03 -28.63 18.18
C GLY A 370 5.68 -29.34 18.37
N GLY A 371 5.22 -29.40 19.62
CA GLY A 371 3.89 -29.92 19.93
C GLY A 371 2.78 -28.93 19.60
N ILE A 372 1.64 -29.43 19.10
CA ILE A 372 0.43 -28.64 18.86
C ILE A 372 -0.58 -28.97 19.95
N ARG A 373 -1.03 -27.96 20.70
CA ARG A 373 -2.15 -28.10 21.63
C ARG A 373 -3.44 -27.63 20.96
N VAL A 374 -4.26 -28.59 20.53
CA VAL A 374 -5.57 -28.34 19.92
C VAL A 374 -6.64 -28.08 20.99
N GLY A 375 -7.59 -27.20 20.70
CA GLY A 375 -8.68 -26.83 21.62
C GLY A 375 -9.84 -27.83 21.63
N GLU A 376 -10.81 -27.55 22.50
CA GLU A 376 -12.07 -28.29 22.58
C GLU A 376 -13.13 -27.57 21.72
N GLU A 377 -13.36 -28.06 20.49
CA GLU A 377 -14.47 -27.64 19.64
C GLU A 377 -15.70 -28.49 19.94
N ILE A 378 -16.85 -27.85 20.11
CA ILE A 378 -18.09 -28.50 20.57
C ILE A 378 -18.97 -28.86 19.37
N ILE A 379 -18.88 -28.10 18.27
CA ILE A 379 -19.74 -28.27 17.10
C ILE A 379 -19.03 -29.15 16.06
N CYS A 380 -19.67 -30.26 15.69
CA CYS A 380 -19.35 -31.00 14.47
C CYS A 380 -20.54 -30.96 13.52
N ASP A 381 -20.34 -30.35 12.35
CA ASP A 381 -21.29 -30.26 11.27
C ASP A 381 -20.57 -30.39 9.92
N THR A 382 -21.32 -30.38 8.83
CA THR A 382 -20.77 -30.57 7.48
C THR A 382 -19.72 -29.52 7.11
N ASN A 383 -19.79 -28.31 7.67
CA ASN A 383 -18.83 -27.24 7.42
C ASN A 383 -17.51 -27.43 8.17
N ARG A 384 -17.52 -28.17 9.28
CA ARG A 384 -16.34 -28.46 10.11
C ARG A 384 -15.80 -29.87 9.92
N LYS A 385 -16.32 -30.64 8.96
CA LYS A 385 -15.80 -31.97 8.62
C LYS A 385 -14.28 -31.92 8.40
N GLY A 386 -13.54 -32.80 9.06
CA GLY A 386 -12.08 -32.87 9.04
C GLY A 386 -11.37 -32.07 10.13
N THR A 387 -12.10 -31.29 10.95
CA THR A 387 -11.53 -30.60 12.11
C THR A 387 -11.02 -31.61 13.13
N ILE A 388 -9.86 -31.34 13.74
CA ILE A 388 -9.27 -32.12 14.82
C ILE A 388 -9.50 -31.38 16.14
N ARG A 389 -9.88 -32.11 17.19
CA ARG A 389 -10.00 -31.58 18.56
C ARG A 389 -9.32 -32.49 19.57
N TYR A 390 -9.11 -31.95 20.77
CA TYR A 390 -8.89 -32.75 21.97
C TYR A 390 -10.16 -32.71 22.82
N SER A 391 -10.69 -33.87 23.17
CA SER A 391 -11.89 -33.99 24.01
C SER A 391 -11.48 -34.18 25.47
N GLY A 392 -11.87 -33.26 26.35
CA GLY A 392 -11.58 -33.35 27.79
C GLY A 392 -12.47 -34.36 28.53
N VAL A 393 -13.46 -34.97 27.85
CA VAL A 393 -14.34 -36.00 28.42
C VAL A 393 -13.79 -37.39 28.16
N SER A 394 -13.27 -37.62 26.95
CA SER A 394 -12.69 -38.90 26.53
C SER A 394 -11.17 -38.95 26.68
N ASP A 395 -10.51 -37.82 26.98
CA ASP A 395 -9.05 -37.64 27.02
C ASP A 395 -8.34 -38.09 25.73
N GLU A 396 -9.03 -37.98 24.59
CA GLU A 396 -8.60 -38.48 23.29
C GLU A 396 -8.63 -37.40 22.19
N ILE A 397 -7.84 -37.61 21.14
CA ILE A 397 -7.91 -36.84 19.89
C ILE A 397 -9.05 -37.40 19.05
N GLU A 398 -9.92 -36.50 18.58
CA GLU A 398 -11.07 -36.83 17.76
C GLU A 398 -11.07 -35.97 16.49
N PHE A 399 -11.73 -36.45 15.44
CA PHE A 399 -12.00 -35.65 14.25
C PHE A 399 -13.50 -35.59 13.95
N CYS A 400 -13.94 -34.48 13.33
CA CYS A 400 -15.33 -34.31 12.93
C CYS A 400 -15.59 -35.01 11.59
N ASP A 401 -16.55 -35.93 11.52
CA ASP A 401 -16.92 -36.62 10.28
C ASP A 401 -17.95 -35.87 9.41
N GLY A 402 -18.42 -34.73 9.89
CA GLY A 402 -19.49 -33.91 9.31
C GLY A 402 -20.82 -34.00 10.05
N SER A 403 -20.93 -34.86 11.06
CA SER A 403 -22.13 -35.07 11.87
C SER A 403 -21.84 -35.38 13.34
N ALA A 404 -20.73 -36.07 13.62
CA ALA A 404 -20.30 -36.44 14.96
C ALA A 404 -18.77 -36.40 15.09
N TRP A 405 -18.34 -36.34 16.34
CA TRP A 405 -16.93 -36.51 16.69
C TRP A 405 -16.60 -37.99 16.77
N THR A 406 -15.59 -38.39 16.00
CA THR A 406 -15.19 -39.77 15.84
C THR A 406 -13.74 -39.94 16.26
N ARG A 407 -13.46 -41.07 16.93
CA ARG A 407 -12.12 -41.42 17.40
C ARG A 407 -11.23 -41.84 16.23
N VAL A 408 -9.94 -41.58 16.37
CA VAL A 408 -8.94 -42.11 15.43
C VAL A 408 -8.53 -43.50 15.91
N GLU A 409 -9.18 -44.55 15.41
CA GLU A 409 -8.82 -45.94 15.72
C GLU A 409 -7.74 -46.45 14.76
N GLY A 410 -6.68 -47.06 15.30
CA GLY A 410 -5.66 -47.77 14.52
C GLY A 410 -6.15 -49.15 14.06
N PRO A 411 -5.46 -49.81 13.10
CA PRO A 411 -5.81 -51.16 12.71
C PRO A 411 -5.73 -52.11 13.92
N MET A 412 -6.77 -52.91 14.12
CA MET A 412 -6.78 -53.98 15.13
C MET A 412 -5.55 -54.86 14.93
N GLY A 413 -4.76 -55.07 16.00
CA GLY A 413 -3.61 -55.96 15.96
C GLY A 413 -4.01 -57.36 15.52
N PRO A 414 -3.10 -58.15 14.92
CA PRO A 414 -3.41 -59.53 14.56
C PRO A 414 -3.89 -60.29 15.80
N GLU A 415 -4.97 -61.05 15.65
CA GLU A 415 -5.50 -61.92 16.70
C GLU A 415 -4.35 -62.78 17.26
N GLY A 416 -4.16 -62.75 18.58
CA GLY A 416 -3.12 -63.53 19.22
C GLY A 416 -3.30 -65.01 18.90
N LYS A 417 -2.23 -65.70 18.50
CA LYS A 417 -2.29 -67.15 18.25
C LYS A 417 -2.93 -67.82 19.46
N THR A 418 -4.06 -68.52 19.27
CA THR A 418 -4.71 -69.32 20.30
C THR A 418 -3.66 -70.21 20.96
N GLY A 419 -3.53 -70.12 22.29
CA GLY A 419 -2.58 -70.93 23.03
C GLY A 419 -2.78 -72.41 22.70
N LEU A 420 -1.68 -73.15 22.51
CA LEU A 420 -1.75 -74.61 22.35
C LEU A 420 -2.56 -75.18 23.52
N GLN A 421 -3.62 -75.94 23.22
CA GLN A 421 -4.42 -76.63 24.23
C GLN A 421 -3.46 -77.45 25.12
N GLY A 422 -3.48 -77.18 26.42
CA GLY A 422 -2.59 -77.86 27.36
C GLY A 422 -2.69 -79.37 27.22
N ILE A 423 -1.55 -80.06 27.22
CA ILE A 423 -1.50 -81.52 27.25
C ILE A 423 -2.40 -82.02 28.39
N LYS A 424 -3.37 -82.87 28.06
CA LYS A 424 -4.22 -83.54 29.05
C LYS A 424 -3.31 -84.31 29.99
N GLY A 425 -3.31 -83.97 31.27
CA GLY A 425 -2.47 -84.63 32.27
C GLY A 425 -2.74 -86.14 32.30
N ASP A 426 -1.68 -86.94 32.30
CA ASP A 426 -1.77 -88.39 32.44
C ASP A 426 -2.53 -88.72 33.73
N THR A 427 -3.54 -89.59 33.61
CA THR A 427 -4.30 -90.13 34.74
C THR A 427 -3.34 -90.77 35.73
N GLY A 428 -3.30 -90.27 36.96
CA GLY A 428 -2.41 -90.78 38.02
C GLY A 428 -2.62 -92.27 38.27
N ALA A 429 -1.52 -93.00 38.48
CA ALA A 429 -1.56 -94.42 38.81
C ALA A 429 -2.36 -94.66 40.10
N THR A 430 -3.39 -95.50 40.01
CA THR A 430 -4.15 -96.01 41.16
C THR A 430 -3.20 -96.64 42.18
N GLY A 431 -3.20 -96.14 43.42
CA GLY A 431 -2.30 -96.59 44.48
C GLY A 431 -2.44 -98.08 44.81
N LEU A 432 -1.31 -98.72 45.14
CA LEU A 432 -1.26 -100.11 45.60
C LEU A 432 -2.06 -100.27 46.90
N ARG A 433 -3.04 -101.18 46.90
CA ARG A 433 -3.76 -101.64 48.10
C ARG A 433 -2.75 -102.26 49.08
N GLY A 434 -2.68 -101.74 50.31
CA GLY A 434 -1.76 -102.24 51.34
C GLY A 434 -2.08 -103.66 51.83
N PRO A 435 -1.10 -104.41 52.36
CA PRO A 435 -1.31 -105.77 52.85
C PRO A 435 -2.03 -105.85 54.22
N LYS A 436 -3.07 -106.69 54.23
CA LYS A 436 -3.62 -107.63 55.24
C LYS A 436 -3.47 -107.34 56.75
N GLY A 437 -4.60 -107.39 57.47
CA GLY A 437 -4.63 -107.67 58.92
C GLY A 437 -4.84 -109.17 59.20
N GLU A 438 -4.08 -109.72 60.14
CA GLU A 438 -4.23 -111.10 60.65
C GLU A 438 -5.39 -111.23 61.67
N LYS A 439 -5.78 -112.49 61.85
CA LYS A 439 -6.97 -113.03 62.52
C LYS A 439 -6.96 -112.83 64.04
N GLY A 440 -8.12 -112.50 64.63
CA GLY A 440 -8.37 -112.66 66.07
C GLY A 440 -9.13 -113.95 66.36
N ASP A 441 -8.68 -114.71 67.37
CA ASP A 441 -9.18 -116.04 67.71
C ASP A 441 -10.52 -116.07 68.47
N LYS A 442 -11.09 -117.27 68.41
CA LYS A 442 -12.41 -117.76 68.82
C LYS A 442 -12.67 -117.69 70.33
N GLY A 443 -13.92 -117.41 70.71
CA GLY A 443 -14.47 -117.76 72.02
C GLY A 443 -15.78 -118.54 71.84
N ASP A 444 -15.85 -119.74 72.38
CA ASP A 444 -17.07 -120.48 72.76
C ASP A 444 -16.82 -120.98 74.20
N PRO A 445 -17.82 -121.27 75.08
CA PRO A 445 -19.22 -121.60 74.79
C PRO A 445 -20.27 -121.05 75.81
N GLY A 446 -21.56 -121.30 75.57
CA GLY A 446 -22.60 -121.13 76.60
C GLY A 446 -24.02 -121.64 76.29
N ARG A 447 -24.28 -122.94 76.57
CA ARG A 447 -25.51 -123.60 77.11
C ARG A 447 -25.43 -125.11 76.78
N LYS A 448 -25.42 -126.06 77.72
CA LYS A 448 -25.55 -126.09 79.19
C LYS A 448 -24.45 -126.97 79.77
#